data_AF-A0A0M9E7R1-F1
#
_entry.id   AF-A0A0M9E7R1-F1
#
_cell.length_a   1.000
_cell.length_b   1.000
_cell.length_c   1.000
_cell.angle_alpha   90.00
_cell.angle_beta   90.00
_cell.angle_gamma   90.00
#
_symmetry.space_group_name_H-M   'P 1'
#
loop_
_entity.id
_entity.type
_entity.pdbx_description
1 polymer ?
#
loop_
_entity_poly.entity_id
_entity_poly.type
_entity_poly.pdbx_seq_one_letter_code
_entity_poly.pdbx_strand_id
1 'polypeptide(L)'
;RPWDHVIPQSKLIKGAKLPSGKADPGGLDYKNFLVSCNYKDTCGCKKQDAYPEKFINPTVDDPKDYMTYNLFSGELKPMGDESKIPFEQTEKTINLNNKRLITYRKNFIAQLYTYLSQPDAFLIFAKQCKEQPTLIQQFIEGML
;
A
#
# COMPACT_ATOMS: atom_id res chain seq x y z
N ARG A 1 12.65 -12.67 -2.06
CA ARG A 1 13.28 -11.52 -2.77
C ARG A 1 12.40 -10.30 -2.51
N PRO A 2 12.95 -9.07 -2.38
CA PRO A 2 12.16 -7.87 -2.09
C PRO A 2 11.47 -7.28 -3.34
N TRP A 3 11.27 -8.09 -4.37
CA TRP A 3 10.72 -7.69 -5.66
C TRP A 3 9.48 -8.55 -5.90
N ASP A 4 8.37 -7.91 -6.24
CA ASP A 4 7.11 -8.54 -6.58
C ASP A 4 6.64 -8.04 -7.95
N HIS A 5 5.86 -8.84 -8.66
CA HIS A 5 5.35 -8.45 -9.97
C HIS A 5 4.12 -7.57 -9.82
N VAL A 6 3.98 -6.52 -10.64
CA VAL A 6 2.80 -5.64 -10.75
C VAL A 6 1.64 -6.35 -11.45
N ILE A 7 1.96 -7.18 -12.44
CA ILE A 7 1.04 -8.04 -13.17
C ILE A 7 1.49 -9.49 -12.95
N PRO A 8 0.59 -10.42 -12.60
CA PRO A 8 0.96 -11.83 -12.43
C PRO A 8 1.64 -12.36 -13.68
N GLN A 9 2.69 -13.17 -13.49
CA GLN A 9 3.36 -13.83 -14.62
C GLN A 9 2.40 -14.71 -15.44
N SER A 10 1.37 -15.28 -14.81
CA SER A 10 0.32 -16.04 -15.49
C SER A 10 -0.54 -15.22 -16.47
N LYS A 11 -0.55 -13.89 -16.32
CA LYS A 11 -1.28 -12.95 -17.20
C LYS A 11 -0.38 -12.27 -18.24
N LEU A 12 0.93 -12.51 -18.20
CA LEU A 12 1.88 -11.98 -19.18
C LEU A 12 1.89 -12.86 -20.43
N ILE A 13 1.88 -12.25 -21.61
CA ILE A 13 1.86 -12.96 -22.89
C ILE A 13 3.15 -13.78 -23.01
N LYS A 14 3.04 -15.11 -23.05
CA LYS A 14 4.16 -16.00 -23.37
C LYS A 14 4.58 -15.76 -24.82
N GLY A 15 5.79 -15.30 -25.09
CA GLY A 15 6.36 -15.39 -26.45
C GLY A 15 7.29 -14.29 -26.97
N ALA A 16 7.68 -13.29 -26.19
CA ALA A 16 8.77 -12.41 -26.65
C ALA A 16 10.08 -13.22 -26.77
N LYS A 17 10.80 -13.10 -27.89
CA LYS A 17 12.14 -13.70 -28.03
C LYS A 17 13.17 -12.66 -27.61
N LEU A 18 14.02 -13.00 -26.64
CA LEU A 18 15.22 -12.21 -26.38
C LEU A 18 16.16 -12.29 -27.59
N PRO A 19 17.01 -11.27 -27.85
CA PRO A 19 17.97 -11.27 -28.96
C PRO A 19 18.93 -12.48 -28.95
N SER A 20 19.04 -13.17 -27.82
CA SER A 20 19.87 -14.37 -27.61
C SER A 20 19.21 -15.69 -28.02
N GLY A 21 18.01 -15.69 -28.62
CA GLY A 21 17.31 -16.90 -29.06
C GLY A 21 16.74 -17.76 -27.91
N LYS A 22 16.90 -17.31 -26.65
CA LYS A 22 16.23 -17.91 -25.50
C LYS A 22 14.80 -17.37 -25.41
N ALA A 23 13.85 -18.23 -25.06
CA ALA A 23 12.51 -17.80 -24.71
C ALA A 23 12.61 -16.76 -23.59
N ASP A 24 12.06 -15.56 -23.79
CA ASP A 24 11.79 -14.66 -22.66
C ASP A 24 10.87 -15.44 -21.73
N PRO A 25 11.22 -15.61 -20.44
CA PRO A 25 10.31 -16.22 -19.47
C PRO A 25 8.94 -15.54 -19.40
N GLY A 26 8.76 -14.40 -20.08
CA GLY A 26 7.49 -13.71 -20.18
C GLY A 26 7.21 -13.06 -18.84
N GLY A 27 8.01 -12.05 -18.50
CA GLY A 27 7.75 -11.28 -17.28
C GLY A 27 8.95 -10.73 -16.53
N LEU A 28 10.13 -10.74 -17.12
CA LEU A 28 11.32 -10.10 -16.54
C LEU A 28 11.51 -8.65 -17.00
N ASP A 29 10.46 -7.99 -17.53
CA ASP A 29 10.50 -6.55 -17.75
C ASP A 29 10.63 -5.86 -16.39
N TYR A 30 11.69 -5.06 -16.22
CA TYR A 30 11.91 -4.27 -15.01
C TYR A 30 10.70 -3.41 -14.65
N LYS A 31 9.94 -2.95 -15.67
CA LYS A 31 8.71 -2.17 -15.48
C LYS A 31 7.59 -2.93 -14.79
N ASN A 32 7.67 -4.27 -14.76
CA ASN A 32 6.70 -5.12 -14.09
C ASN A 32 7.11 -5.47 -12.66
N PHE A 33 8.20 -4.92 -12.12
CA PHE A 33 8.61 -5.15 -10.73
C PHE A 33 8.30 -3.96 -9.82
N LEU A 34 7.74 -4.27 -8.65
CA LEU A 34 7.61 -3.36 -7.51
C LEU A 34 8.44 -3.86 -6.34
N VAL A 35 8.96 -2.92 -5.55
CA VAL A 35 9.56 -3.27 -4.27
C VAL A 35 8.45 -3.75 -3.34
N SER A 36 8.66 -4.91 -2.72
CA SER A 36 7.72 -5.51 -1.78
C SER A 36 8.39 -5.93 -0.49
N CYS A 37 7.61 -5.93 0.58
CA CYS A 37 8.03 -6.46 1.87
C CYS A 37 8.20 -7.98 1.80
N ASN A 38 9.27 -8.50 2.39
CA ASN A 38 9.68 -9.91 2.30
C ASN A 38 9.51 -10.70 3.61
N TYR A 39 8.67 -10.22 4.53
CA TYR A 39 8.38 -10.88 5.80
C TYR A 39 7.04 -11.63 5.75
N LYS A 40 6.91 -12.74 6.49
CA LYS A 40 5.80 -13.71 6.41
C LYS A 40 4.39 -13.09 6.33
N ASP A 41 4.14 -12.02 7.08
CA ASP A 41 2.81 -11.37 7.15
C ASP A 41 2.70 -10.03 6.40
N THR A 42 3.62 -9.79 5.47
CA THR A 42 3.70 -8.54 4.70
C THR A 42 3.28 -8.71 3.25
N CYS A 43 3.08 -7.60 2.55
CA CYS A 43 2.41 -7.53 1.25
C CYS A 43 2.92 -8.56 0.22
N GLY A 44 4.23 -8.66 -0.02
CA GLY A 44 4.77 -9.58 -1.03
C GLY A 44 4.52 -11.06 -0.69
N CYS A 45 4.69 -11.44 0.58
CA CYS A 45 4.45 -12.82 1.01
C CYS A 45 2.97 -13.21 1.05
N LYS A 46 2.07 -12.25 1.36
CA LYS A 46 0.62 -12.49 1.42
C LYS A 46 -0.01 -12.53 0.04
N LYS A 47 0.43 -11.63 -0.84
CA LYS A 47 -0.05 -11.52 -2.20
C LYS A 47 0.32 -12.72 -3.06
N GLN A 48 1.58 -13.17 -2.98
CA GLN A 48 2.08 -14.22 -3.88
C GLN A 48 1.76 -13.83 -5.35
N ASP A 49 1.12 -14.73 -6.10
CA ASP A 49 0.65 -14.47 -7.47
C ASP A 49 -0.81 -13.99 -7.54
N ALA A 50 -1.45 -13.73 -6.39
CA ALA A 50 -2.85 -13.33 -6.33
C ALA A 50 -3.04 -11.88 -6.79
N TYR A 51 -3.95 -11.72 -7.76
CA TYR A 51 -4.41 -10.44 -8.26
C TYR A 51 -5.91 -10.52 -8.54
N PRO A 52 -6.74 -10.19 -7.54
CA PRO A 52 -8.18 -10.16 -7.74
C PRO A 52 -8.56 -9.10 -8.79
N GLU A 53 -9.71 -9.28 -9.43
CA GLU A 53 -10.14 -8.41 -10.53
C GLU A 53 -10.29 -6.95 -10.14
N LYS A 54 -10.69 -6.67 -8.89
CA LYS A 54 -10.81 -5.31 -8.35
C LYS A 54 -9.66 -4.96 -7.41
N PHE A 55 -8.46 -5.49 -7.67
CA PHE A 55 -7.26 -5.08 -6.95
C PHE A 55 -6.94 -3.62 -7.26
N ILE A 56 -6.74 -2.81 -6.22
CA ILE A 56 -6.33 -1.41 -6.34
C ILE A 56 -4.84 -1.40 -6.65
N ASN A 57 -4.50 -1.07 -7.89
CA ASN A 57 -3.12 -1.02 -8.34
C ASN A 57 -2.58 0.40 -8.16
N PRO A 58 -1.64 0.65 -7.23
CA PRO A 58 -1.14 2.00 -6.97
C PRO A 58 -0.35 2.63 -8.14
N THR A 59 -0.08 1.88 -9.22
CA THR A 59 0.52 2.44 -10.44
C THR A 59 -0.50 3.04 -11.41
N VAL A 60 -1.79 2.77 -11.21
CA VAL A 60 -2.88 3.15 -12.13
C VAL A 60 -4.02 3.83 -11.38
N ASP A 61 -4.33 3.33 -10.19
CA ASP A 61 -5.38 3.81 -9.30
C ASP A 61 -4.75 4.67 -8.19
N ASP A 62 -5.41 5.77 -7.81
CA ASP A 62 -5.04 6.51 -6.59
C ASP A 62 -5.67 5.81 -5.36
N PRO A 63 -4.88 5.25 -4.42
CA PRO A 63 -5.44 4.60 -3.24
C PRO A 63 -6.37 5.50 -2.41
N LYS A 64 -6.22 6.84 -2.48
CA LYS A 64 -7.06 7.80 -1.75
C LYS A 64 -8.53 7.75 -2.17
N ASP A 65 -8.81 7.35 -3.40
CA ASP A 65 -10.18 7.23 -3.91
C ASP A 65 -10.91 6.00 -3.32
N TYR A 66 -10.15 5.04 -2.78
CA TYR A 66 -10.70 3.75 -2.36
C TYR A 66 -10.62 3.51 -0.86
N MET A 67 -9.66 4.11 -0.17
CA MET A 67 -9.44 3.81 1.24
C MET A 67 -8.92 5.01 2.03
N THR A 68 -9.23 4.98 3.32
CA THR A 68 -8.91 6.03 4.26
C THR A 68 -8.54 5.45 5.60
N TYR A 69 -7.86 6.21 6.45
CA TYR A 69 -7.51 5.78 7.80
C TYR A 69 -8.67 5.98 8.77
N ASN A 70 -8.87 5.01 9.67
CA ASN A 70 -9.60 5.22 10.90
C ASN A 70 -8.62 5.78 11.95
N LEU A 71 -8.74 7.06 12.28
CA LEU A 71 -7.81 7.73 13.21
C LEU A 71 -7.89 7.20 14.65
N PHE A 72 -8.95 6.48 15.02
CA PHE A 72 -9.07 5.86 16.34
C PHE A 72 -8.47 4.44 16.37
N SER A 73 -8.80 3.62 15.38
CA SER A 73 -8.36 2.22 15.34
C SER A 73 -7.04 2.01 14.59
N GLY A 74 -6.52 2.98 13.84
CA GLY A 74 -5.35 2.80 12.98
C GLY A 74 -5.56 1.82 11.82
N GLU A 75 -6.77 1.31 11.64
CA GLU A 75 -7.15 0.47 10.50
C GLU A 75 -7.38 1.33 9.27
N LEU A 76 -7.15 0.74 8.10
CA LEU A 76 -7.71 1.26 6.86
C LEU A 76 -9.17 0.80 6.74
N LYS A 77 -9.99 1.66 6.16
CA LYS A 77 -11.40 1.41 5.87
C LYS A 77 -11.71 1.90 4.44
N PRO A 78 -12.76 1.38 3.79
CA PRO A 78 -13.19 1.89 2.50
C PRO A 78 -13.59 3.37 2.61
N MET A 79 -13.35 4.15 1.56
CA MET A 79 -13.71 5.56 1.49
C MET A 79 -15.23 5.79 1.36
N GLY A 80 -15.92 4.82 0.74
CA GLY A 80 -17.38 4.79 0.58
C GLY A 80 -17.88 3.45 0.04
N ASP A 81 -19.17 3.31 -0.20
CA ASP A 81 -19.79 2.03 -0.59
C ASP A 81 -19.22 1.46 -1.90
N GLU A 82 -18.97 2.32 -2.89
CA GLU A 82 -18.40 1.90 -4.19
C GLU A 82 -16.97 1.34 -4.05
N SER A 83 -16.21 1.84 -3.07
CA SER A 83 -14.85 1.40 -2.79
C SER A 83 -14.75 0.13 -1.95
N LYS A 84 -15.87 -0.33 -1.35
CA LYS A 84 -15.86 -1.44 -0.39
C LYS A 84 -15.27 -2.72 -0.97
N ILE A 85 -15.74 -3.14 -2.16
CA ILE A 85 -15.27 -4.37 -2.80
C ILE A 85 -13.79 -4.26 -3.22
N PRO A 86 -13.37 -3.20 -3.95
CA PRO A 86 -11.94 -3.02 -4.26
C PRO A 86 -11.04 -2.99 -3.03
N PHE A 87 -11.46 -2.28 -1.98
CA PHE A 87 -10.75 -2.19 -0.71
C PHE A 87 -10.62 -3.57 -0.05
N GLU A 88 -11.72 -4.29 0.16
CA GLU A 88 -11.71 -5.59 0.84
C GLU A 88 -10.84 -6.62 0.09
N GLN A 89 -10.92 -6.64 -1.24
CA GLN A 89 -10.08 -7.52 -2.06
C GLN A 89 -8.60 -7.16 -1.92
N THR A 90 -8.27 -5.87 -1.99
CA THR A 90 -6.89 -5.40 -1.88
C THR A 90 -6.33 -5.62 -0.48
N GLU A 91 -7.04 -5.17 0.56
CA GLU A 91 -6.70 -5.32 1.97
C GLU A 91 -6.39 -6.78 2.28
N LYS A 92 -7.28 -7.71 1.91
CA LYS A 92 -7.09 -9.15 2.15
C LYS A 92 -5.90 -9.73 1.38
N THR A 93 -5.69 -9.27 0.13
CA THR A 93 -4.63 -9.78 -0.75
C THR A 93 -3.24 -9.40 -0.25
N ILE A 94 -3.05 -8.15 0.19
CA ILE A 94 -1.74 -7.64 0.66
C ILE A 94 -1.66 -7.44 2.18
N ASN A 95 -2.71 -7.83 2.91
CA ASN A 95 -2.83 -7.80 4.38
C ASN A 95 -2.58 -6.40 4.98
N LEU A 96 -3.24 -5.39 4.44
CA LEU A 96 -3.02 -3.98 4.80
C LEU A 96 -3.47 -3.63 6.22
N ASN A 97 -4.36 -4.41 6.83
CA ASN A 97 -4.77 -4.32 8.23
C ASN A 97 -4.15 -5.43 9.09
N ASN A 98 -2.92 -5.86 8.78
CA ASN A 98 -2.21 -6.72 9.71
C ASN A 98 -1.98 -6.04 11.07
N LYS A 99 -1.90 -6.84 12.13
CA LYS A 99 -1.76 -6.35 13.51
C LYS A 99 -0.57 -5.39 13.70
N ARG A 100 0.56 -5.64 13.04
CA ARG A 100 1.76 -4.79 13.16
C ARG A 100 1.55 -3.42 12.54
N LEU A 101 0.93 -3.36 11.37
CA LEU A 101 0.61 -2.12 10.65
C LEU A 101 -0.43 -1.30 11.41
N ILE A 102 -1.47 -1.95 11.94
CA ILE A 102 -2.46 -1.30 12.80
C ILE A 102 -1.77 -0.71 14.04
N THR A 103 -0.97 -1.49 14.77
CA THR A 103 -0.26 -0.99 15.95
C THR A 103 0.67 0.17 15.61
N TYR A 104 1.41 0.06 14.51
CA TYR A 104 2.28 1.13 14.05
C TYR A 104 1.51 2.42 13.75
N ARG A 105 0.41 2.34 12.98
CA ARG A 105 -0.45 3.50 12.67
C ARG A 105 -1.09 4.09 13.94
N LYS A 106 -1.59 3.27 14.86
CA LYS A 106 -2.13 3.74 16.16
C LYS A 106 -1.08 4.53 16.95
N ASN A 107 0.12 3.97 17.08
CA ASN A 107 1.20 4.63 17.81
C ASN A 107 1.62 5.93 17.13
N PHE A 108 1.66 5.94 15.81
CA PHE A 108 1.98 7.13 15.02
C PHE A 108 0.92 8.22 15.18
N ILE A 109 -0.37 7.87 15.13
CA ILE A 109 -1.48 8.80 15.39
C ILE A 109 -1.42 9.34 16.82
N ALA A 110 -1.15 8.49 17.81
CA ALA A 110 -0.98 8.93 19.19
C ALA A 110 0.17 9.94 19.32
N GLN A 111 1.30 9.71 18.65
CA GLN A 111 2.39 10.69 18.60
C GLN A 111 1.94 12.02 17.97
N LEU A 112 1.20 11.98 16.85
CA LEU A 112 0.65 13.20 16.23
C LEU A 112 -0.20 13.99 17.22
N TYR A 113 -1.08 13.32 17.99
CA TYR A 113 -1.86 13.96 19.05
C TYR A 113 -0.99 14.60 20.14
N THR A 114 0.13 13.98 20.55
CA THR A 114 1.02 14.57 21.56
C THR A 114 1.65 15.89 21.10
N TYR A 115 1.90 16.03 19.80
CA TYR A 115 2.48 17.25 19.23
C TYR A 115 1.45 18.36 19.01
N LEU A 116 0.13 18.10 19.09
CA LEU A 116 -0.90 19.13 18.89
C LEU A 116 -0.82 20.27 19.89
N SER A 117 -0.37 19.99 21.11
CA SER A 117 -0.15 21.02 22.14
C SER A 117 1.08 21.90 21.85
N GLN A 118 1.85 21.62 20.79
CA GLN A 118 3.07 22.33 20.40
C GLN A 118 3.10 22.54 18.87
N PRO A 119 2.39 23.56 18.35
CA PRO A 119 2.19 23.75 16.90
C PRO A 119 3.48 23.78 16.07
N ASP A 120 4.52 24.46 16.57
CA ASP A 120 5.82 24.53 15.87
C ASP A 120 6.50 23.16 15.80
N ALA A 121 6.46 22.39 16.89
CA ALA A 121 7.02 21.03 16.94
C ALA A 121 6.23 20.07 16.04
N PHE A 122 4.90 20.19 15.98
CA PHE A 122 4.05 19.43 15.07
C PHE A 122 4.40 19.70 13.61
N LEU A 123 4.54 20.97 13.21
CA LEU A 123 4.89 21.33 11.83
C LEU A 123 6.28 20.81 11.43
N ILE A 124 7.26 20.88 12.33
CA ILE A 124 8.60 20.32 12.10
C ILE A 124 8.52 18.81 11.92
N PHE A 125 7.82 18.11 12.83
CA PHE A 125 7.62 16.67 12.77
C PHE A 125 6.91 16.25 11.47
N ALA A 126 5.79 16.88 11.15
CA ALA A 126 4.98 16.60 9.97
C ALA A 126 5.77 16.83 8.67
N LYS A 127 6.59 17.88 8.60
CA LYS A 127 7.42 18.18 7.42
C LYS A 127 8.59 17.22 7.24
N GLN A 128 9.15 16.71 8.33
CA GLN A 128 10.33 15.83 8.30
C GLN A 128 9.97 14.34 8.21
N CYS A 129 8.78 13.95 8.68
CA CYS A 129 8.36 12.56 8.68
C CYS A 129 8.03 12.06 7.26
N LYS A 130 8.81 11.08 6.79
CA LYS A 130 8.60 10.43 5.47
C LYS A 130 7.84 9.11 5.54
N GLU A 131 7.54 8.62 6.74
CA GLU A 131 7.07 7.25 6.92
C GLU A 131 5.59 7.06 6.59
N GLN A 132 4.73 8.06 6.85
CA GLN A 132 3.27 7.99 6.58
C GLN A 132 2.70 9.36 6.12
N PRO A 133 3.15 9.90 4.97
CA PRO A 133 2.75 11.24 4.52
C PRO A 133 1.23 11.41 4.33
N THR A 134 0.54 10.38 3.83
CA THR A 134 -0.92 10.40 3.62
C THR A 134 -1.72 10.37 4.92
N LEU A 135 -1.22 9.66 5.94
CA LEU A 135 -1.83 9.65 7.28
C LEU A 135 -1.68 11.01 7.96
N ILE A 136 -0.51 11.65 7.84
CA ILE A 136 -0.28 13.01 8.34
C ILE A 136 -1.24 13.98 7.65
N GLN A 137 -1.34 13.90 6.31
CA GLN A 137 -2.24 14.74 5.53
C GLN A 137 -3.69 14.59 6.02
N GLN A 138 -4.19 13.36 6.10
CA GLN A 138 -5.56 13.10 6.56
C GLN A 138 -5.78 13.57 8.01
N PHE A 139 -4.79 13.39 8.87
CA PHE A 139 -4.86 13.85 10.25
C PHE A 139 -5.01 15.38 10.32
N ILE A 140 -4.27 16.13 9.51
CA ILE A 140 -4.38 17.59 9.41
C ILE A 140 -5.75 18.00 8.86
N GLU A 141 -6.20 17.37 7.78
CA GLU A 141 -7.50 17.64 7.15
C GLU A 141 -8.67 17.37 8.10
N GLY A 142 -8.58 16.34 8.94
CA GLY A 142 -9.62 16.01 9.93
C GLY A 142 -9.66 16.92 11.16
N MET A 143 -8.71 17.85 11.31
CA MET A 143 -8.71 18.87 12.37
C MET A 143 -9.29 20.22 11.94
N LEU A 144 -9.42 20.45 10.64
CA LEU A 144 -10.02 21.64 10.04
C LEU A 144 -11.54 21.48 9.92
#